data_AF-A0A3S9NVX5-F1
#
_entry.id   AF-A0A3S9NVX5-F1
#
_cell.length_a   1.000
_cell.length_b   1.000
_cell.length_c   1.000
_cell.angle_alpha   90.00
_cell.angle_beta   90.00
_cell.angle_gamma   90.00
#
_symmetry.space_group_name_H-M   'P 1'
#
loop_
_entity.id
_entity.type
_entity.pdbx_description
1 polymer ?
#
loop_
_entity_poly.entity_id
_entity_poly.type
_entity_poly.pdbx_seq_one_letter_code
_entity_poly.pdbx_strand_id
1 'polypeptide(L)'
;MNFFKNSPYSVLMGLIFVVTLFSSCEEELTTIGAGVVATDPFTTGKEVYDVFAFNKNIEAVRTNKLPVYQLGTFTDAAYGTTEASITSQVQLPNGNPTFGNLSQRTEEDAETDDVITTIDEEETVKEVFLYIPFLTKSGSRDSDLDGVDDEFDKEPNDADNDNDGDGVSNRVENATNTDPLDPNSVDADADGKNDTDGATIFANNFARRVDLDSIYFNGKNYDDLEVNADLEVIAPPTFNLRVARSTFFLRDLDPSSGFQEAQEYFSSQEFAPSFVSDVLFDSNEDGQLVIDSKEILTPREDDESTEDVDESQAFVRLAPGLRIPLDNQWFQENILNKEGSSELLSQANFNEFMRGIHLALTPQEGEDLMLLLDLRQANITMTYTFNSYNTNGTADDVSDDEIETNERDVVFNLISGLPNGGILGNAVNTLNNEMYSPQVLDNEENASRIFLKGGAGVTARINLFEANEGESIIEQIRAENWVINEANLVFNVDASLTGDNIAPPRLYLYNMETGSPLYNPLTEQNTAENIFGLFLNYDGIVETDDDGNVKYTVRITDYINEIIVREAANSTLGLVLTTNIEAVGLANAILEEGEVDIPATSTLTPLGTVFYGSNIPESDPNFDKRLKLEISYTEIN
;
A
#
# COMPACT_ATOMS: atom_id res chain seq x y z
N MET A 1 18.76 -96.23 -58.21
CA MET A 1 17.33 -95.85 -58.09
C MET A 1 17.30 -94.56 -57.27
N ASN A 2 16.91 -93.40 -57.81
CA ASN A 2 15.52 -93.02 -58.13
C ASN A 2 14.61 -93.28 -56.92
N PHE A 3 13.76 -92.41 -56.41
CA PHE A 3 13.15 -91.15 -56.85
C PHE A 3 12.30 -90.78 -55.61
N PHE A 4 12.24 -89.57 -55.07
CA PHE A 4 11.30 -88.50 -55.41
C PHE A 4 11.65 -87.38 -54.42
N LYS A 5 12.10 -86.19 -54.84
CA LYS A 5 11.46 -85.14 -55.64
C LYS A 5 11.05 -83.99 -54.73
N ASN A 6 11.75 -82.88 -54.95
CA ASN A 6 11.39 -81.52 -54.61
C ASN A 6 9.89 -81.27 -54.73
N SER A 7 9.30 -80.85 -53.62
CA SER A 7 7.99 -80.25 -53.57
C SER A 7 8.19 -78.76 -53.30
N PRO A 8 7.78 -77.85 -54.21
CA PRO A 8 7.85 -76.40 -53.98
C PRO A 8 6.81 -75.91 -52.95
N TYR A 9 6.00 -76.81 -52.38
CA TYR A 9 4.91 -76.45 -51.48
C TYR A 9 5.37 -75.98 -50.09
N SER A 10 6.56 -76.38 -49.62
CA SER A 10 7.05 -75.99 -48.28
C SER A 10 7.46 -74.52 -48.21
N VAL A 11 8.06 -74.00 -49.28
CA VAL A 11 8.48 -72.59 -49.37
C VAL A 11 7.27 -71.69 -49.67
N LEU A 12 6.33 -72.16 -50.48
CA LEU A 12 5.10 -71.42 -50.79
C LEU A 12 4.18 -71.27 -49.57
N MET A 13 4.10 -72.30 -48.71
CA MET A 13 3.27 -72.25 -47.51
C MET A 13 3.90 -71.38 -46.41
N GLY A 14 5.22 -71.34 -46.31
CA GLY A 14 5.94 -70.39 -45.46
C GLY A 14 5.79 -68.93 -45.92
N LEU A 15 5.81 -68.69 -47.24
CA LEU A 15 5.61 -67.34 -47.78
C LEU A 15 4.17 -66.85 -47.61
N ILE A 16 3.17 -67.74 -47.74
CA ILE A 16 1.77 -67.42 -47.46
C ILE A 16 1.56 -67.10 -45.97
N PHE A 17 2.21 -67.83 -45.06
CA PHE A 17 2.10 -67.57 -43.61
C PHE A 17 2.72 -66.22 -43.20
N VAL A 18 3.85 -65.84 -43.81
CA VAL A 18 4.51 -64.54 -43.57
C VAL A 18 3.71 -63.40 -44.19
N VAL A 19 3.09 -63.58 -45.36
CA VAL A 19 2.24 -62.54 -45.98
C VAL A 19 0.90 -62.36 -45.23
N THR A 20 0.34 -63.41 -44.62
CA THR A 20 -0.87 -63.28 -43.79
C THR A 20 -0.62 -62.65 -42.42
N LEU A 21 0.61 -62.70 -41.90
CA LEU A 21 0.98 -62.07 -40.61
C LEU A 21 1.20 -60.55 -40.71
N PHE A 22 1.40 -59.99 -41.92
CA PHE A 22 1.51 -58.54 -42.15
C PHE A 22 0.25 -57.90 -42.73
N SER A 23 -0.83 -58.66 -42.93
CA SER A 23 -2.08 -58.16 -43.55
C SER A 23 -3.24 -58.03 -42.56
N SER A 24 -2.96 -58.01 -41.26
CA SER A 24 -3.96 -57.83 -40.20
C SER A 24 -3.34 -57.02 -39.05
N CYS A 25 -3.32 -55.71 -39.22
CA CYS A 25 -3.41 -54.65 -38.20
C CYS A 25 -2.94 -53.31 -38.84
N GLU A 26 -3.65 -52.84 -39.87
CA GLU A 26 -3.94 -51.41 -39.86
C GLU A 26 -5.09 -51.29 -38.86
N GLU A 27 -4.80 -50.84 -37.65
CA GLU A 27 -5.86 -50.21 -36.87
C GLU A 27 -6.22 -48.93 -37.61
N GLU A 28 -7.16 -49.02 -38.55
CA GLU A 28 -8.04 -47.89 -38.78
C GLU A 28 -8.66 -47.60 -37.43
N LEU A 29 -8.17 -46.54 -36.78
CA LEU A 29 -8.90 -45.85 -35.72
C LEU A 29 -10.22 -45.41 -36.35
N THR A 30 -11.18 -46.32 -36.37
CA THR A 30 -12.58 -46.01 -36.58
C THR A 30 -12.99 -45.25 -35.33
N THR A 31 -12.76 -43.94 -35.34
CA THR A 31 -13.38 -43.00 -34.43
C THR A 31 -14.89 -43.19 -34.57
N ILE A 32 -15.45 -44.01 -33.68
CA ILE A 32 -16.88 -44.13 -33.45
C ILE A 32 -17.35 -42.72 -33.09
N GLY A 33 -17.96 -42.02 -34.05
CA GLY A 33 -18.35 -40.61 -33.94
C GLY A 33 -18.07 -39.74 -35.18
N ALA A 34 -17.17 -40.17 -36.08
CA ALA A 34 -16.75 -39.38 -37.25
C ALA A 34 -17.84 -39.15 -38.33
N GLY A 35 -19.06 -39.65 -38.14
CA GLY A 35 -20.21 -39.40 -39.01
C GLY A 35 -21.44 -38.82 -38.30
N VAL A 36 -21.31 -38.39 -37.04
CA VAL A 36 -22.44 -37.87 -36.22
C VAL A 36 -22.16 -36.46 -35.69
N VAL A 37 -20.95 -35.94 -35.83
CA VAL A 37 -20.66 -34.54 -35.53
C VAL A 37 -20.80 -33.77 -36.85
N ALA A 38 -21.71 -32.79 -36.89
CA ALA A 38 -21.77 -31.81 -37.97
C ALA A 38 -20.36 -31.25 -38.21
N THR A 39 -20.04 -30.89 -39.45
CA THR A 39 -18.67 -30.52 -39.86
C THR A 39 -18.03 -29.42 -39.02
N ASP A 40 -18.81 -28.62 -38.29
CA ASP A 40 -18.38 -27.83 -37.13
C ASP A 40 -19.58 -27.70 -36.16
N PRO A 41 -19.64 -28.44 -35.03
CA PRO A 41 -20.78 -28.36 -34.10
C PRO A 41 -20.83 -27.04 -33.33
N PHE A 42 -19.73 -26.29 -33.36
CA PHE A 42 -19.56 -25.03 -32.67
C PHE A 42 -18.85 -24.03 -33.58
N THR A 43 -19.33 -22.80 -33.60
CA THR A 43 -18.67 -21.64 -34.22
C THR A 43 -18.25 -20.68 -33.12
N THR A 44 -17.04 -20.12 -33.22
CA THR A 44 -16.61 -19.06 -32.31
C THR A 44 -16.70 -17.72 -33.02
N GLY A 45 -17.12 -16.69 -32.30
CA GLY A 45 -17.29 -15.34 -32.81
C GLY A 45 -16.89 -14.31 -31.77
N LYS A 46 -16.74 -13.06 -32.25
CA LYS A 46 -16.52 -11.89 -31.42
C LYS A 46 -17.46 -10.79 -31.90
N GLU A 47 -18.26 -10.25 -30.98
CA GLU A 47 -19.09 -9.06 -31.20
C GLU A 47 -18.59 -7.91 -30.36
N VAL A 48 -18.84 -6.68 -30.84
CA VAL A 48 -18.44 -5.44 -30.17
C VAL A 48 -19.64 -4.53 -30.05
N TYR A 49 -19.95 -4.12 -28.82
CA TYR A 49 -21.06 -3.24 -28.50
C TYR A 49 -20.54 -1.91 -27.97
N ASP A 50 -21.24 -0.83 -28.31
CA ASP A 50 -21.00 0.48 -27.70
C ASP A 50 -21.50 0.46 -26.25
N VAL A 51 -20.80 1.18 -25.38
CA VAL A 51 -21.18 1.38 -23.97
C VAL A 51 -21.30 2.87 -23.68
N PHE A 52 -21.91 3.24 -22.56
CA PHE A 52 -22.18 4.64 -22.23
C PHE A 52 -21.53 5.00 -20.90
N ALA A 53 -20.68 6.02 -20.91
CA ALA A 53 -19.91 6.43 -19.75
C ALA A 53 -20.23 7.87 -19.33
N PHE A 54 -20.23 8.12 -18.03
CA PHE A 54 -20.55 9.43 -17.42
C PHE A 54 -19.61 9.68 -16.25
N ASN A 55 -19.01 10.86 -16.17
CA ASN A 55 -18.15 11.28 -15.07
C ASN A 55 -19.00 11.80 -13.92
N LYS A 56 -18.54 11.52 -12.70
CA LYS A 56 -19.17 11.93 -11.45
C LYS A 56 -18.10 12.34 -10.45
N ASN A 57 -18.13 13.62 -10.07
CA ASN A 57 -17.25 14.22 -9.09
C ASN A 57 -17.71 13.86 -7.68
N ILE A 58 -16.74 13.63 -6.82
CA ILE A 58 -16.98 13.46 -5.39
C ILE A 58 -16.62 14.77 -4.68
N GLU A 59 -17.58 15.37 -3.99
CA GLU A 59 -17.35 16.59 -3.21
C GLU A 59 -16.52 16.30 -1.97
N ALA A 60 -16.82 15.19 -1.28
CA ALA A 60 -16.05 14.74 -0.13
C ALA A 60 -16.19 13.24 0.09
N VAL A 61 -15.15 12.61 0.62
CA VAL A 61 -15.17 11.20 1.02
C VAL A 61 -14.89 11.08 2.50
N ARG A 62 -15.40 10.05 3.16
CA ARG A 62 -14.99 9.73 4.52
C ARG A 62 -13.49 9.43 4.57
N THR A 63 -12.76 10.11 5.44
CA THR A 63 -11.28 10.01 5.56
C THR A 63 -10.78 9.75 6.97
N ASN A 64 -11.64 9.23 7.86
CA ASN A 64 -11.21 8.68 9.14
C ASN A 64 -11.25 7.16 9.17
N LYS A 65 -10.40 6.58 10.03
CA LYS A 65 -10.25 5.11 10.17
C LYS A 65 -9.75 4.45 8.88
N LEU A 66 -8.86 5.14 8.17
CA LEU A 66 -8.22 4.61 6.97
C LEU A 66 -7.01 3.74 7.33
N PRO A 67 -6.68 2.73 6.49
CA PRO A 67 -5.42 1.99 6.61
C PRO A 67 -4.20 2.82 6.17
N VAL A 68 -4.40 3.84 5.33
CA VAL A 68 -3.36 4.70 4.76
C VAL A 68 -3.86 6.15 4.74
N TYR A 69 -2.97 7.09 5.07
CA TYR A 69 -3.22 8.53 5.07
C TYR A 69 -2.21 9.24 4.15
N GLN A 70 -2.65 10.30 3.49
CA GLN A 70 -1.87 11.10 2.57
C GLN A 70 -1.33 12.36 3.26
N LEU A 71 -0.08 12.74 3.03
CA LEU A 71 0.55 13.94 3.57
C LEU A 71 1.43 14.61 2.52
N GLY A 72 1.19 15.90 2.26
CA GLY A 72 1.97 16.69 1.31
C GLY A 72 1.14 17.18 0.13
N THR A 73 1.75 17.25 -1.05
CA THR A 73 1.11 17.77 -2.26
C THR A 73 1.39 16.86 -3.44
N PHE A 74 0.39 16.66 -4.30
CA PHE A 74 0.51 15.84 -5.51
C PHE A 74 -0.11 16.61 -6.67
N THR A 75 0.65 16.84 -7.74
CA THR A 75 0.15 17.55 -8.92
C THR A 75 -0.14 16.58 -10.05
N ASP A 76 -1.37 16.62 -10.54
CA ASP A 76 -1.78 15.84 -11.69
C ASP A 76 -2.06 16.74 -12.90
N ALA A 77 -1.65 16.31 -14.10
CA ALA A 77 -1.81 17.10 -15.32
C ALA A 77 -3.28 17.35 -15.70
N ALA A 78 -4.18 16.41 -15.40
CA ALA A 78 -5.60 16.50 -15.69
C ALA A 78 -6.41 17.11 -14.52
N TYR A 79 -5.98 16.87 -13.28
CA TYR A 79 -6.76 17.21 -12.08
C TYR A 79 -6.23 18.40 -11.28
N GLY A 80 -5.04 18.92 -11.60
CA GLY A 80 -4.38 19.98 -10.83
C GLY A 80 -3.78 19.45 -9.54
N THR A 81 -3.52 20.35 -8.59
CA THR A 81 -2.85 20.01 -7.33
C THR A 81 -3.84 19.54 -6.26
N THR A 82 -3.48 18.46 -5.58
CA THR A 82 -4.10 17.99 -4.33
C THR A 82 -3.15 18.25 -3.16
N GLU A 83 -3.59 18.99 -2.15
CA GLU A 83 -2.88 19.16 -0.88
C GLU A 83 -3.51 18.27 0.20
N ALA A 84 -2.70 17.52 0.93
CA ALA A 84 -3.11 16.58 1.95
C ALA A 84 -2.46 16.90 3.31
N SER A 85 -3.27 16.93 4.36
CA SER A 85 -2.81 17.07 5.75
C SER A 85 -3.53 16.08 6.66
N ILE A 86 -2.94 15.83 7.82
CA ILE A 86 -3.42 14.80 8.76
C ILE A 86 -3.68 15.44 10.11
N THR A 87 -4.83 15.16 10.70
CA THR A 87 -5.10 15.45 12.12
C THR A 87 -5.38 14.15 12.84
N SER A 88 -4.57 13.81 13.83
CA SER A 88 -4.67 12.54 14.57
C SER A 88 -4.80 12.77 16.07
N GLN A 89 -5.57 11.93 16.74
CA GLN A 89 -5.47 11.74 18.18
C GLN A 89 -4.09 11.18 18.57
N VAL A 90 -3.83 11.20 19.89
CA VAL A 90 -2.70 10.54 20.53
C VAL A 90 -3.27 9.65 21.64
N GLN A 91 -2.78 8.42 21.74
CA GLN A 91 -3.22 7.43 22.71
C GLN A 91 -2.29 7.44 23.92
N LEU A 92 -2.91 7.51 25.10
CA LEU A 92 -2.21 7.37 26.36
C LEU A 92 -1.83 5.89 26.53
N PRO A 93 -0.56 5.55 26.81
CA PRO A 93 -0.11 4.15 26.91
C PRO A 93 -0.88 3.38 27.98
N ASN A 94 -1.12 4.02 29.13
CA ASN A 94 -1.90 3.47 30.22
C ASN A 94 -2.55 4.61 31.01
N GLY A 95 -3.75 4.35 31.53
CA GLY A 95 -4.43 5.31 32.41
C GLY A 95 -3.65 5.52 33.70
N ASN A 96 -3.46 6.79 34.08
CA ASN A 96 -2.73 7.25 35.25
C ASN A 96 -1.30 6.67 35.32
N PRO A 97 -0.42 7.04 34.38
CA PRO A 97 0.97 6.60 34.38
C PRO A 97 1.72 7.11 35.61
N THR A 98 2.76 6.36 35.95
CA THR A 98 3.81 6.76 36.90
C THR A 98 5.12 6.76 36.14
N PHE A 99 5.85 7.86 36.25
CA PHE A 99 7.21 8.01 35.78
C PHE A 99 8.17 7.69 36.93
N GLY A 100 9.38 7.22 36.63
CA GLY A 100 10.30 6.73 37.66
C GLY A 100 9.84 5.43 38.33
N ASN A 101 10.41 5.08 39.47
CA ASN A 101 9.99 3.93 40.28
C ASN A 101 8.91 4.30 41.29
N LEU A 102 8.83 5.56 41.70
CA LEU A 102 7.91 6.06 42.70
C LEU A 102 6.88 6.97 42.04
N SER A 103 5.62 6.89 42.48
CA SER A 103 4.64 7.85 41.99
C SER A 103 4.90 9.23 42.58
N GLN A 104 4.68 10.30 41.83
CA GLN A 104 4.84 11.70 42.29
C GLN A 104 4.24 11.96 43.68
N ARG A 105 3.04 11.42 43.96
CA ARG A 105 2.39 11.58 45.28
C ARG A 105 3.19 10.96 46.43
N THR A 106 3.86 9.83 46.19
CA THR A 106 4.68 9.14 47.20
C THR A 106 5.87 9.99 47.60
N GLU A 107 6.48 10.68 46.64
CA GLU A 107 7.59 11.61 46.85
C GLU A 107 7.10 12.88 47.57
N GLU A 108 6.00 13.48 47.11
CA GLU A 108 5.44 14.71 47.73
C GLU A 108 4.91 14.49 49.15
N ASP A 109 4.34 13.32 49.46
CA ASP A 109 3.82 12.97 50.78
C ASP A 109 4.93 12.54 51.77
N ALA A 110 6.18 12.41 51.30
CA ALA A 110 7.31 12.02 52.14
C ALA A 110 7.67 13.10 53.17
N GLU A 111 7.97 12.68 54.40
CA GLU A 111 8.49 13.61 55.43
C GLU A 111 9.99 13.92 55.24
N THR A 112 10.71 13.04 54.53
CA THR A 112 12.16 13.11 54.27
C THR A 112 12.51 12.36 53.00
N ASP A 113 13.48 12.86 52.24
CA ASP A 113 14.03 12.20 51.04
C ASP A 113 15.22 11.28 51.40
N ASP A 114 15.44 11.04 52.71
CA ASP A 114 16.56 10.25 53.24
C ASP A 114 16.34 8.72 53.15
N VAL A 115 15.25 8.26 52.54
CA VAL A 115 14.88 6.85 52.42
C VAL A 115 14.58 6.52 50.97
N ILE A 116 15.21 5.46 50.43
CA ILE A 116 15.10 5.01 49.03
C ILE A 116 13.66 4.88 48.50
N THR A 117 12.67 4.65 49.35
CA THR A 117 11.27 4.49 48.95
C THR A 117 10.49 5.81 48.83
N THR A 118 11.14 6.95 49.09
CA THR A 118 10.51 8.28 49.17
C THR A 118 11.42 9.40 48.66
N ILE A 119 12.41 9.08 47.84
CA ILE A 119 13.32 10.04 47.21
C ILE A 119 12.58 10.85 46.15
N ASP A 120 13.04 12.07 45.87
CA ASP A 120 12.70 12.80 44.64
C ASP A 120 13.54 12.22 43.49
N GLU A 121 12.88 11.61 42.51
CA GLU A 121 13.54 10.96 41.37
C GLU A 121 13.94 11.96 40.25
N GLU A 122 13.68 13.27 40.40
CA GLU A 122 14.07 14.36 39.48
C GLU A 122 13.80 14.04 37.98
N GLU A 123 12.59 13.60 37.64
CA GLU A 123 12.30 13.14 36.28
C GLU A 123 12.44 14.25 35.24
N THR A 124 13.27 13.98 34.22
CA THR A 124 13.61 14.95 33.18
C THR A 124 13.50 14.33 31.79
N VAL A 125 12.76 14.97 30.89
CA VAL A 125 12.68 14.58 29.48
C VAL A 125 14.06 14.74 28.83
N LYS A 126 14.61 13.63 28.31
CA LYS A 126 15.86 13.59 27.56
C LYS A 126 15.61 13.90 26.09
N GLU A 127 14.68 13.18 25.47
CA GLU A 127 14.30 13.38 24.07
C GLU A 127 12.87 12.91 23.77
N VAL A 128 12.25 13.53 22.77
CA VAL A 128 10.94 13.13 22.26
C VAL A 128 10.97 13.05 20.75
N PHE A 129 10.57 11.90 20.20
CA PHE A 129 10.51 11.69 18.76
C PHE A 129 9.13 11.22 18.33
N LEU A 130 8.54 11.90 17.35
CA LEU A 130 7.48 11.34 16.53
C LEU A 130 8.13 10.51 15.42
N TYR A 131 7.92 9.20 15.47
CA TYR A 131 8.37 8.27 14.44
C TYR A 131 7.19 7.83 13.57
N ILE A 132 7.31 8.02 12.27
CA ILE A 132 6.33 7.60 11.26
C ILE A 132 7.07 6.73 10.24
N PRO A 133 6.94 5.39 10.31
CA PRO A 133 7.50 4.48 9.32
C PRO A 133 6.93 4.76 7.93
N PHE A 134 7.77 4.61 6.90
CA PHE A 134 7.30 4.54 5.53
C PHE A 134 6.67 3.17 5.26
N LEU A 135 5.71 3.14 4.35
CA LEU A 135 5.18 1.89 3.85
C LEU A 135 6.17 1.31 2.86
N THR A 136 6.59 0.07 3.10
CA THR A 136 7.49 -0.68 2.24
C THR A 136 6.70 -1.70 1.43
N LYS A 137 7.26 -2.14 0.30
CA LYS A 137 6.67 -3.22 -0.50
C LYS A 137 6.54 -4.48 0.36
N SER A 138 5.35 -5.08 0.35
CA SER A 138 5.09 -6.29 1.12
C SER A 138 5.80 -7.48 0.49
N GLY A 139 6.79 -8.02 1.21
CA GLY A 139 7.46 -9.27 0.84
C GLY A 139 8.68 -9.09 -0.05
N SER A 140 9.63 -8.23 0.36
CA SER A 140 11.04 -8.30 -0.06
C SER A 140 11.43 -9.75 -0.33
N ARG A 141 11.65 -10.05 -1.61
CA ARG A 141 12.11 -11.36 -2.05
C ARG A 141 13.60 -11.26 -2.21
N ASP A 142 14.28 -12.22 -1.61
CA ASP A 142 15.66 -12.53 -1.86
C ASP A 142 15.60 -13.98 -2.36
N SER A 143 15.57 -14.13 -3.68
CA SER A 143 15.21 -15.38 -4.35
C SER A 143 16.29 -16.45 -4.20
N ASP A 144 17.55 -16.05 -4.02
CA ASP A 144 18.70 -16.94 -3.84
C ASP A 144 19.34 -16.89 -2.44
N LEU A 145 18.80 -16.04 -1.55
CA LEU A 145 19.13 -15.91 -0.12
C LEU A 145 20.54 -15.39 0.13
N ASP A 146 21.01 -14.48 -0.72
CA ASP A 146 22.35 -13.93 -0.65
C ASP A 146 22.46 -12.69 0.26
N GLY A 147 21.33 -12.11 0.69
CA GLY A 147 21.26 -10.94 1.55
C GLY A 147 20.90 -9.63 0.84
N VAL A 148 20.68 -9.66 -0.47
CA VAL A 148 20.20 -8.53 -1.28
C VAL A 148 18.77 -8.83 -1.74
N ASP A 149 17.88 -7.86 -1.59
CA ASP A 149 16.53 -8.01 -2.14
C ASP A 149 16.59 -8.00 -3.68
N ASP A 150 15.79 -8.84 -4.34
CA ASP A 150 15.71 -9.05 -5.80
C ASP A 150 15.62 -7.72 -6.60
N GLU A 151 15.04 -6.67 -6.01
CA GLU A 151 14.88 -5.35 -6.62
C GLU A 151 16.22 -4.57 -6.71
N PHE A 152 17.15 -4.85 -5.79
CA PHE A 152 18.46 -4.23 -5.71
C PHE A 152 19.59 -5.15 -6.18
N ASP A 153 19.26 -6.40 -6.50
CA ASP A 153 20.20 -7.42 -6.96
C ASP A 153 20.37 -7.37 -8.49
N LYS A 154 21.62 -7.23 -8.96
CA LYS A 154 22.00 -7.30 -10.37
C LYS A 154 21.75 -8.67 -10.99
N GLU A 155 21.85 -9.74 -10.21
CA GLU A 155 21.60 -11.11 -10.65
C GLU A 155 20.73 -11.88 -9.63
N PRO A 156 19.39 -11.62 -9.54
CA PRO A 156 18.47 -12.13 -8.50
C PRO A 156 18.30 -13.64 -8.36
N ASN A 157 19.08 -14.45 -9.07
CA ASN A 157 19.03 -15.90 -9.00
C ASN A 157 20.44 -16.52 -8.92
N ASP A 158 21.48 -15.70 -8.72
CA ASP A 158 22.87 -16.11 -8.57
C ASP A 158 23.52 -15.52 -7.31
N ALA A 159 23.35 -16.22 -6.18
CA ALA A 159 23.95 -15.87 -4.88
C ALA A 159 25.49 -15.78 -4.83
N ASP A 160 26.19 -16.09 -5.92
CA ASP A 160 27.65 -15.93 -6.04
C ASP A 160 28.04 -14.62 -6.76
N ASN A 161 27.07 -13.79 -7.17
CA ASN A 161 27.33 -12.49 -7.76
C ASN A 161 27.93 -11.50 -6.73
N ASP A 162 28.49 -10.43 -7.26
CA ASP A 162 29.17 -9.36 -6.54
C ASP A 162 28.48 -8.05 -6.95
N ASN A 163 27.53 -7.62 -6.11
CA ASN A 163 26.59 -6.58 -6.48
C ASN A 163 27.21 -5.18 -6.46
N ASP A 164 28.24 -4.93 -5.67
CA ASP A 164 28.91 -3.62 -5.60
C ASP A 164 30.27 -3.58 -6.34
N GLY A 165 30.81 -4.74 -6.72
CA GLY A 165 32.02 -4.90 -7.51
C GLY A 165 33.31 -4.82 -6.70
N ASP A 166 33.26 -5.06 -5.39
CA ASP A 166 34.42 -4.98 -4.49
C ASP A 166 35.34 -6.23 -4.53
N GLY A 167 34.86 -7.31 -5.16
CA GLY A 167 35.55 -8.60 -5.30
C GLY A 167 35.16 -9.67 -4.29
N VAL A 168 34.16 -9.42 -3.43
CA VAL A 168 33.52 -10.36 -2.52
C VAL A 168 32.08 -10.61 -3.00
N SER A 169 31.61 -11.86 -2.89
CA SER A 169 30.23 -12.18 -3.31
C SER A 169 29.23 -11.78 -2.23
N ASN A 170 28.02 -11.37 -2.62
CA ASN A 170 26.93 -10.97 -1.70
C ASN A 170 26.72 -11.98 -0.55
N ARG A 171 26.70 -13.29 -0.86
CA ARG A 171 26.53 -14.34 0.15
C ARG A 171 27.64 -14.36 1.21
N VAL A 172 28.88 -14.04 0.82
CA VAL A 172 30.01 -13.96 1.76
C VAL A 172 29.83 -12.72 2.63
N GLU A 173 29.48 -11.59 2.03
CA GLU A 173 29.27 -10.33 2.75
C GLU A 173 28.13 -10.41 3.78
N ASN A 174 27.00 -11.00 3.38
CA ASN A 174 25.90 -11.28 4.28
C ASN A 174 26.32 -12.22 5.43
N ALA A 175 27.24 -13.16 5.19
CA ALA A 175 27.80 -14.02 6.23
C ALA A 175 28.82 -13.32 7.14
N THR A 176 29.50 -12.28 6.66
CA THR A 176 30.46 -11.46 7.42
C THR A 176 29.85 -10.21 8.06
N ASN A 177 28.55 -9.94 7.85
CA ASN A 177 27.86 -8.71 8.25
C ASN A 177 28.48 -7.45 7.59
N THR A 178 28.76 -7.55 6.29
CA THR A 178 29.08 -6.39 5.45
C THR A 178 27.92 -6.13 4.49
N ASP A 179 27.91 -4.95 3.85
CA ASP A 179 26.79 -4.45 3.07
C ASP A 179 27.03 -4.74 1.60
N PRO A 180 26.32 -5.70 0.96
CA PRO A 180 26.56 -6.06 -0.44
C PRO A 180 26.25 -4.96 -1.46
N LEU A 181 25.77 -3.81 -1.00
CA LEU A 181 25.47 -2.63 -1.82
C LEU A 181 26.49 -1.50 -1.61
N ASP A 182 27.49 -1.65 -0.74
CA ASP A 182 28.51 -0.63 -0.45
C ASP A 182 29.94 -1.19 -0.59
N PRO A 183 30.69 -0.80 -1.63
CA PRO A 183 32.02 -1.35 -1.91
C PRO A 183 33.09 -0.91 -0.90
N ASN A 184 32.72 -0.13 0.13
CA ASN A 184 33.57 0.19 1.27
C ASN A 184 33.29 -0.69 2.49
N SER A 185 32.31 -1.59 2.43
CA SER A 185 31.92 -2.49 3.50
C SER A 185 32.37 -3.90 3.13
N VAL A 186 33.59 -4.30 3.49
CA VAL A 186 34.19 -5.56 3.02
C VAL A 186 34.98 -6.27 4.11
N ASP A 187 34.83 -7.59 4.24
CA ASP A 187 35.61 -8.46 5.15
C ASP A 187 35.96 -9.76 4.42
N ALA A 188 36.90 -9.66 3.48
CA ALA A 188 37.21 -10.76 2.58
C ALA A 188 37.90 -11.94 3.28
N ASP A 189 38.57 -11.70 4.41
CA ASP A 189 39.25 -12.73 5.20
C ASP A 189 38.48 -13.22 6.43
N ALA A 190 37.28 -12.66 6.66
CA ALA A 190 36.36 -12.98 7.74
C ALA A 190 37.00 -12.85 9.14
N ASP A 191 37.88 -11.86 9.32
CA ASP A 191 38.54 -11.59 10.60
C ASP A 191 37.71 -10.68 11.52
N GLY A 192 36.55 -10.21 11.05
CA GLY A 192 35.63 -9.34 11.78
C GLY A 192 36.04 -7.87 11.72
N LYS A 193 36.86 -7.48 10.74
CA LYS A 193 37.21 -6.09 10.48
C LYS A 193 36.98 -5.74 9.02
N ASN A 194 36.61 -4.48 8.81
CA ASN A 194 36.47 -3.94 7.48
C ASN A 194 37.86 -3.78 6.84
N ASP A 195 38.07 -4.36 5.65
CA ASP A 195 39.34 -4.31 4.92
C ASP A 195 39.70 -2.90 4.45
N THR A 196 38.73 -1.99 4.30
CA THR A 196 38.98 -0.62 3.81
C THR A 196 39.55 0.32 4.87
N ASP A 197 39.07 0.23 6.10
CA ASP A 197 39.39 1.15 7.19
C ASP A 197 39.87 0.49 8.49
N GLY A 198 39.77 -0.83 8.60
CA GLY A 198 40.13 -1.63 9.76
C GLY A 198 39.16 -1.53 10.94
N ALA A 199 37.98 -0.94 10.75
CA ALA A 199 36.95 -0.84 11.77
C ALA A 199 36.39 -2.23 12.13
N THR A 200 36.06 -2.45 13.39
CA THR A 200 35.41 -3.69 13.84
C THR A 200 34.01 -3.79 13.22
N ILE A 201 33.67 -4.97 12.72
CA ILE A 201 32.34 -5.29 12.22
C ILE A 201 31.50 -5.88 13.35
N PHE A 202 30.35 -5.27 13.60
CA PHE A 202 29.39 -5.71 14.60
C PHE A 202 28.13 -6.26 13.92
N ALA A 203 27.33 -7.03 14.68
CA ALA A 203 26.03 -7.45 14.18
C ALA A 203 25.14 -6.24 13.90
N ASN A 204 24.46 -6.24 12.74
CA ASN A 204 23.59 -5.14 12.29
C ASN A 204 24.30 -3.79 12.13
N ASN A 205 25.60 -3.78 11.81
CA ASN A 205 26.45 -2.59 11.63
C ASN A 205 26.10 -1.71 10.42
N PHE A 206 25.32 -2.18 9.45
CA PHE A 206 24.91 -1.39 8.28
C PHE A 206 23.38 -1.30 8.16
N ALA A 207 22.93 -0.23 7.50
CA ALA A 207 21.53 0.04 7.22
C ALA A 207 21.13 -0.62 5.91
N ARG A 208 20.13 -1.51 5.93
CA ARG A 208 19.64 -2.12 4.70
C ARG A 208 18.76 -1.15 3.92
N ARG A 209 18.87 -1.18 2.60
CA ARG A 209 17.97 -0.46 1.70
C ARG A 209 16.67 -1.23 1.54
N VAL A 210 15.54 -0.51 1.48
CA VAL A 210 14.21 -1.09 1.30
C VAL A 210 13.45 -0.30 0.23
N ASP A 211 12.63 -1.01 -0.54
CA ASP A 211 11.76 -0.43 -1.59
C ASP A 211 10.57 0.34 -0.97
N LEU A 212 10.48 1.63 -1.27
CA LEU A 212 9.52 2.63 -0.78
C LEU A 212 8.40 2.94 -1.80
N ASP A 213 7.46 2.01 -1.97
CA ASP A 213 6.27 2.17 -2.85
C ASP A 213 5.25 3.25 -2.43
N SER A 214 5.56 4.06 -1.42
CA SER A 214 4.62 4.94 -0.72
C SER A 214 4.94 6.43 -0.81
N ILE A 215 5.99 6.78 -1.53
CA ILE A 215 6.45 8.16 -1.69
C ILE A 215 6.38 8.54 -3.16
N TYR A 216 5.66 9.62 -3.44
CA TYR A 216 5.60 10.21 -4.77
C TYR A 216 6.31 11.56 -4.77
N PHE A 217 7.28 11.74 -5.66
CA PHE A 217 8.00 12.98 -5.84
C PHE A 217 7.98 13.40 -7.31
N ASN A 218 7.51 14.62 -7.58
CA ASN A 218 7.28 15.16 -8.92
C ASN A 218 6.48 14.21 -9.82
N GLY A 219 5.40 13.65 -9.28
CA GLY A 219 4.50 12.72 -9.97
C GLY A 219 5.08 11.33 -10.28
N LYS A 220 6.27 10.99 -9.75
CA LYS A 220 6.94 9.68 -9.91
C LYS A 220 7.12 8.97 -8.57
N ASN A 221 7.22 7.64 -8.58
CA ASN A 221 7.57 6.89 -7.37
C ASN A 221 9.03 7.24 -7.00
N TYR A 222 9.30 7.40 -5.71
CA TYR A 222 10.62 7.77 -5.20
C TYR A 222 11.72 6.79 -5.61
N ASP A 223 11.47 5.47 -5.60
CA ASP A 223 12.51 4.49 -5.94
C ASP A 223 12.84 4.45 -7.43
N ASP A 224 11.86 4.76 -8.30
CA ASP A 224 12.09 4.93 -9.75
C ASP A 224 13.10 6.06 -10.05
N LEU A 225 13.29 6.98 -9.11
CA LEU A 225 14.27 8.06 -9.19
C LEU A 225 15.66 7.64 -8.74
N GLU A 226 15.77 6.70 -7.79
CA GLU A 226 17.05 6.23 -7.25
C GLU A 226 17.72 5.12 -8.11
N VAL A 227 16.97 4.39 -8.95
CA VAL A 227 17.43 3.12 -9.59
C VAL A 227 18.06 3.27 -10.99
N ASN A 228 18.24 4.49 -11.55
CA ASN A 228 18.97 4.60 -12.81
C ASN A 228 20.49 4.42 -12.60
N ALA A 229 20.98 3.20 -12.84
CA ALA A 229 22.39 2.76 -12.75
C ALA A 229 23.44 3.62 -13.49
N ASP A 230 23.03 4.63 -14.26
CA ASP A 230 23.89 5.52 -15.03
C ASP A 230 23.57 7.03 -14.89
N LEU A 231 22.72 7.47 -13.95
CA LEU A 231 22.31 8.89 -13.83
C LEU A 231 22.42 9.42 -12.40
N GLU A 232 22.78 10.70 -12.28
CA GLU A 232 23.08 11.45 -11.05
C GLU A 232 22.20 11.04 -9.86
N VAL A 233 22.83 10.80 -8.70
CA VAL A 233 22.17 10.76 -7.39
C VAL A 233 21.19 11.93 -7.33
N ILE A 234 19.89 11.65 -7.43
CA ILE A 234 18.89 12.69 -7.25
C ILE A 234 19.00 13.08 -5.78
N ALA A 235 19.34 14.34 -5.52
CA ALA A 235 19.38 14.85 -4.16
C ALA A 235 18.01 14.57 -3.51
N PRO A 236 17.97 14.06 -2.27
CA PRO A 236 16.70 13.75 -1.62
C PRO A 236 15.81 15.00 -1.58
N PRO A 237 14.50 14.83 -1.74
CA PRO A 237 13.56 15.94 -1.81
C PRO A 237 13.67 16.78 -0.54
N THR A 238 13.65 18.10 -0.72
CA THR A 238 13.64 19.03 0.41
C THR A 238 12.23 19.54 0.64
N PHE A 239 11.79 19.57 1.89
CA PHE A 239 10.43 19.94 2.25
C PHE A 239 10.39 20.57 3.63
N ASN A 240 9.35 21.36 3.89
CA ASN A 240 8.96 21.72 5.24
C ASN A 240 7.92 20.72 5.74
N LEU A 241 8.22 20.04 6.85
CA LEU A 241 7.23 19.43 7.72
C LEU A 241 7.00 20.28 8.97
N ARG A 242 5.73 20.46 9.33
CA ARG A 242 5.30 21.10 10.57
C ARG A 242 4.38 20.18 11.38
N VAL A 243 4.69 20.03 12.67
CA VAL A 243 3.88 19.32 13.66
C VAL A 243 3.34 20.34 14.65
N ALA A 244 2.02 20.43 14.79
CA ALA A 244 1.37 21.31 15.75
C ALA A 244 0.37 20.54 16.62
N ARG A 245 0.12 21.00 17.84
CA ARG A 245 -0.96 20.46 18.67
C ARG A 245 -2.30 20.86 18.09
N SER A 246 -3.16 19.87 17.83
CA SER A 246 -4.56 20.09 17.45
C SER A 246 -5.36 20.57 18.66
N THR A 247 -6.32 21.47 18.43
CA THR A 247 -7.31 21.87 19.45
C THR A 247 -8.69 21.30 19.15
N PHE A 248 -8.83 20.55 18.05
CA PHE A 248 -10.10 19.93 17.67
C PHE A 248 -10.31 18.60 18.40
N PHE A 249 -11.51 18.42 18.98
CA PHE A 249 -11.88 17.15 19.59
C PHE A 249 -12.44 16.16 18.56
N LEU A 250 -11.60 15.22 18.13
CA LEU A 250 -12.03 14.09 17.32
C LEU A 250 -12.86 13.13 18.18
N ARG A 251 -14.11 12.90 17.81
CA ARG A 251 -15.08 12.07 18.52
C ARG A 251 -15.08 10.66 17.95
N ASP A 252 -15.35 9.68 18.79
CA ASP A 252 -15.57 8.30 18.35
C ASP A 252 -17.00 8.07 17.84
N LEU A 253 -17.98 8.75 18.41
CA LEU A 253 -19.41 8.55 18.14
C LEU A 253 -20.08 9.85 17.72
N ASP A 254 -21.02 9.74 16.80
CA ASP A 254 -21.81 10.88 16.33
C ASP A 254 -22.91 11.24 17.35
N PRO A 255 -22.93 12.47 17.90
CA PRO A 255 -24.00 12.93 18.78
C PRO A 255 -25.37 12.99 18.09
N SER A 256 -25.43 13.19 16.77
CA SER A 256 -26.69 13.35 16.04
C SER A 256 -27.48 12.04 15.91
N SER A 257 -26.77 10.90 15.80
CA SER A 257 -27.30 9.54 15.92
C SER A 257 -27.71 9.14 17.35
N GLY A 258 -27.55 10.04 18.33
CA GLY A 258 -27.69 9.69 19.75
C GLY A 258 -26.57 8.77 20.25
N PHE A 259 -25.36 8.91 19.68
CA PHE A 259 -24.17 8.12 19.98
C PHE A 259 -24.31 6.62 19.66
N GLN A 260 -25.10 6.29 18.64
CA GLN A 260 -25.29 4.90 18.17
C GLN A 260 -24.40 4.56 16.99
N GLU A 261 -23.98 5.58 16.25
CA GLU A 261 -23.15 5.45 15.05
C GLU A 261 -21.77 6.06 15.29
N ALA A 262 -20.76 5.53 14.58
CA ALA A 262 -19.42 6.08 14.60
C ALA A 262 -19.43 7.48 13.98
N GLN A 263 -18.61 8.39 14.51
CA GLN A 263 -18.45 9.71 13.89
C GLN A 263 -17.71 9.57 12.56
N GLU A 264 -18.31 10.09 11.51
CA GLU A 264 -17.68 10.22 10.20
C GLU A 264 -17.02 11.59 10.08
N TYR A 265 -15.83 11.61 9.49
CA TYR A 265 -15.10 12.81 9.15
C TYR A 265 -14.80 12.76 7.65
N PHE A 266 -15.04 13.87 6.97
CA PHE A 266 -14.91 13.95 5.53
C PHE A 266 -13.64 14.69 5.12
N SER A 267 -13.14 14.38 3.93
CA SER A 267 -11.92 14.93 3.33
C SER A 267 -11.91 16.46 3.25
N SER A 268 -13.06 17.08 3.07
CA SER A 268 -13.24 18.54 2.98
C SER A 268 -13.14 19.26 4.33
N GLN A 269 -13.02 18.52 5.43
CA GLN A 269 -12.93 19.11 6.75
C GLN A 269 -11.53 19.67 7.01
N GLU A 270 -11.45 20.99 7.14
CA GLU A 270 -10.21 21.70 7.47
C GLU A 270 -10.04 21.90 8.99
N PHE A 271 -8.85 21.57 9.49
CA PHE A 271 -8.49 21.76 10.90
C PHE A 271 -7.56 22.96 11.07
N ALA A 272 -6.49 23.05 10.29
CA ALA A 272 -5.63 24.24 10.27
C ALA A 272 -6.23 25.33 9.36
N PRO A 273 -5.99 26.63 9.65
CA PRO A 273 -5.26 27.16 10.80
C PRO A 273 -6.13 27.34 12.07
N SER A 274 -7.42 27.04 12.01
CA SER A 274 -8.38 27.41 13.07
C SER A 274 -8.28 26.56 14.35
N PHE A 275 -7.91 25.29 14.20
CA PHE A 275 -7.89 24.29 15.27
C PHE A 275 -6.48 23.75 15.52
N VAL A 276 -5.46 24.59 15.37
CA VAL A 276 -4.07 24.29 15.74
C VAL A 276 -3.55 25.33 16.72
N SER A 277 -2.59 24.95 17.56
CA SER A 277 -2.03 25.82 18.60
C SER A 277 -0.51 25.73 18.65
N ASP A 278 0.05 25.17 19.72
CA ASP A 278 1.49 25.06 19.97
C ASP A 278 2.17 24.33 18.80
N VAL A 279 3.29 24.86 18.32
CA VAL A 279 4.14 24.20 17.33
C VAL A 279 5.09 23.29 18.10
N LEU A 280 5.02 22.00 17.82
CA LEU A 280 5.84 20.99 18.46
C LEU A 280 7.11 20.70 17.65
N PHE A 281 7.10 21.02 16.36
CA PHE A 281 8.23 20.97 15.44
C PHE A 281 7.93 21.77 14.17
N ASP A 282 8.89 22.53 13.67
CA ASP A 282 8.88 23.12 12.33
C ASP A 282 10.27 22.95 11.70
N SER A 283 10.37 22.11 10.66
CA SER A 283 11.65 21.84 9.99
C SER A 283 12.37 23.05 9.41
N ASN A 284 11.69 24.19 9.19
CA ASN A 284 12.36 25.45 8.81
C ASN A 284 13.14 26.07 9.98
N GLU A 285 12.77 25.78 11.21
CA GLU A 285 13.36 26.36 12.44
C GLU A 285 14.21 25.33 13.20
N ASP A 286 13.74 24.08 13.28
CA ASP A 286 14.27 23.04 14.17
C ASP A 286 15.21 22.03 13.48
N GLY A 287 15.27 22.03 12.15
CA GLY A 287 16.15 21.18 11.36
C GLY A 287 15.45 20.49 10.20
N GLN A 288 16.14 20.37 9.07
CA GLN A 288 15.58 19.72 7.88
C GLN A 288 15.48 18.21 8.09
N LEU A 289 14.38 17.64 7.59
CA LEU A 289 14.18 16.20 7.49
C LEU A 289 14.60 15.72 6.11
N VAL A 290 14.96 14.44 6.03
CA VAL A 290 15.37 13.77 4.80
C VAL A 290 14.53 12.51 4.65
N ILE A 291 14.13 12.22 3.41
CA ILE A 291 13.58 10.92 3.04
C ILE A 291 14.77 10.04 2.65
N ASP A 292 14.84 8.86 3.25
CA ASP A 292 15.87 7.87 3.02
C ASP A 292 15.21 6.49 2.91
N SER A 293 15.63 5.69 1.92
CA SER A 293 15.19 4.31 1.70
C SER A 293 15.93 3.31 2.60
N LYS A 294 16.93 3.76 3.37
CA LYS A 294 17.70 2.93 4.30
C LYS A 294 17.10 2.86 5.71
N GLU A 295 17.28 1.71 6.35
CA GLU A 295 16.99 1.52 7.77
C GLU A 295 17.71 2.56 8.65
N ILE A 296 17.08 2.96 9.75
CA ILE A 296 17.71 3.84 10.72
C ILE A 296 18.44 2.98 11.74
N LEU A 297 19.76 3.19 11.89
CA LEU A 297 20.56 2.56 12.93
C LEU A 297 20.61 3.44 14.17
N THR A 298 20.09 2.93 15.28
CA THR A 298 20.23 3.56 16.59
C THR A 298 21.15 2.71 17.46
N PRO A 299 22.20 3.27 18.06
CA PRO A 299 23.07 2.50 18.95
C PRO A 299 22.27 1.97 20.14
N ARG A 300 22.61 0.78 20.63
CA ARG A 300 22.09 0.30 21.91
C ARG A 300 22.67 1.13 23.05
N GLU A 301 21.98 1.09 24.18
CA GLU A 301 22.54 1.64 25.42
C GLU A 301 23.57 0.66 25.98
N ASP A 302 24.65 1.24 26.51
CA ASP A 302 25.68 0.50 27.23
C ASP A 302 25.15 0.16 28.63
N ASP A 303 25.28 -1.10 29.06
CA ASP A 303 24.93 -1.49 30.41
C ASP A 303 26.16 -1.31 31.31
N GLU A 304 26.13 -0.33 32.21
CA GLU A 304 27.27 -0.05 33.09
C GLU A 304 27.65 -1.25 33.99
N SER A 305 26.77 -2.25 34.12
CA SER A 305 27.04 -3.48 34.87
C SER A 305 27.87 -4.53 34.10
N THR A 306 28.07 -4.35 32.79
CA THR A 306 28.84 -5.24 31.91
C THR A 306 30.19 -4.64 31.48
N GLU A 307 31.11 -4.38 32.43
CA GLU A 307 32.43 -3.74 32.15
C GLU A 307 33.27 -4.35 30.99
N ASP A 308 33.05 -5.62 30.63
CA ASP A 308 33.80 -6.35 29.59
C ASP A 308 33.09 -6.36 28.20
N VAL A 309 31.87 -5.82 28.10
CA VAL A 309 31.06 -5.77 26.88
C VAL A 309 30.55 -4.34 26.71
N ASP A 310 30.83 -3.73 25.56
CA ASP A 310 30.25 -2.43 25.21
C ASP A 310 29.04 -2.69 24.30
N GLU A 311 27.84 -2.75 24.88
CA GLU A 311 26.61 -3.02 24.14
C GLU A 311 26.31 -1.92 23.11
N SER A 312 26.81 -0.70 23.32
CA SER A 312 26.60 0.44 22.41
C SER A 312 27.25 0.27 21.04
N GLN A 313 28.16 -0.69 20.92
CA GLN A 313 28.74 -1.10 19.64
C GLN A 313 27.77 -1.92 18.75
N ALA A 314 26.60 -2.30 19.26
CA ALA A 314 25.55 -2.96 18.48
C ALA A 314 24.36 -2.02 18.24
N PHE A 315 23.74 -2.14 17.07
CA PHE A 315 22.63 -1.27 16.67
C PHE A 315 21.27 -1.96 16.76
N VAL A 316 20.24 -1.17 17.07
CA VAL A 316 18.84 -1.47 16.80
C VAL A 316 18.52 -0.89 15.42
N ARG A 317 17.85 -1.70 14.60
CA ARG A 317 17.36 -1.28 13.27
C ARG A 317 15.90 -0.86 13.39
N LEU A 318 15.61 0.34 12.91
CA LEU A 318 14.26 0.80 12.66
C LEU A 318 14.04 0.82 11.15
N ALA A 319 12.80 0.54 10.72
CA ALA A 319 12.44 0.66 9.32
C ALA A 319 12.66 2.12 8.83
N PRO A 320 12.86 2.33 7.52
CA PRO A 320 12.87 3.68 6.95
C PRO A 320 11.62 4.47 7.36
N GLY A 321 11.79 5.75 7.67
CA GLY A 321 10.67 6.59 8.12
C GLY A 321 11.11 7.97 8.59
N LEU A 322 10.13 8.83 8.85
CA LEU A 322 10.38 10.14 9.44
C LEU A 322 10.58 10.01 10.95
N ARG A 323 11.77 10.38 11.45
CA ARG A 323 12.07 10.52 12.88
C ARG A 323 12.16 12.00 13.24
N ILE A 324 11.07 12.55 13.79
CA ILE A 324 10.86 13.99 13.96
C ILE A 324 11.10 14.36 15.43
N PRO A 325 12.12 15.18 15.77
CA PRO A 325 12.33 15.64 17.14
C PRO A 325 11.21 16.60 17.53
N LEU A 326 10.49 16.31 18.61
CA LEU A 326 9.45 17.20 19.15
C LEU A 326 10.00 18.07 20.29
N ASP A 327 9.28 19.13 20.64
CA ASP A 327 9.62 20.03 21.74
C ASP A 327 9.66 19.31 23.12
N ASN A 328 10.87 18.98 23.58
CA ASN A 328 11.11 18.36 24.88
C ASN A 328 10.52 19.15 26.05
N GLN A 329 10.57 20.49 26.01
CA GLN A 329 10.06 21.33 27.10
C GLN A 329 8.53 21.22 27.18
N TRP A 330 7.86 21.18 26.04
CA TRP A 330 6.42 20.98 26.01
C TRP A 330 6.04 19.66 26.69
N PHE A 331 6.74 18.55 26.39
CA PHE A 331 6.47 17.25 27.00
C PHE A 331 6.84 17.19 28.49
N GLN A 332 7.91 17.86 28.91
CA GLN A 332 8.22 18.02 30.33
C GLN A 332 7.05 18.66 31.07
N GLU A 333 6.57 19.82 30.59
CA GLU A 333 5.55 20.61 31.27
C GLU A 333 4.14 20.01 31.18
N ASN A 334 3.82 19.36 30.06
CA ASN A 334 2.46 18.94 29.73
C ASN A 334 2.23 17.42 29.84
N ILE A 335 3.27 16.62 30.01
CA ILE A 335 3.15 15.17 30.18
C ILE A 335 3.85 14.73 31.47
N LEU A 336 5.17 14.89 31.57
CA LEU A 336 5.95 14.36 32.70
C LEU A 336 5.55 15.03 34.04
N ASN A 337 5.57 16.36 34.10
CA ASN A 337 5.15 17.15 35.27
C ASN A 337 3.64 17.09 35.57
N LYS A 338 2.86 16.39 34.74
CA LYS A 338 1.42 16.15 34.96
C LYS A 338 1.13 14.78 35.58
N GLU A 339 2.13 14.08 36.08
CA GLU A 339 1.89 12.86 36.85
C GLU A 339 0.86 13.08 37.97
N GLY A 340 -0.05 12.11 38.14
CA GLY A 340 -1.10 12.17 39.15
C GLY A 340 -2.20 13.21 38.89
N SER A 341 -2.09 14.00 37.81
CA SER A 341 -3.11 14.99 37.45
C SER A 341 -4.33 14.34 36.80
N SER A 342 -5.44 15.07 36.79
CA SER A 342 -6.70 14.59 36.21
C SER A 342 -6.60 14.29 34.71
N GLU A 343 -5.74 15.00 34.00
CA GLU A 343 -5.55 14.93 32.55
C GLU A 343 -5.00 13.57 32.11
N LEU A 344 -4.14 12.95 32.91
CA LEU A 344 -3.54 11.64 32.61
C LEU A 344 -4.32 10.46 33.22
N LEU A 345 -5.39 10.72 33.98
CA LEU A 345 -6.13 9.69 34.71
C LEU A 345 -6.75 8.61 33.80
N SER A 346 -7.17 8.98 32.59
CA SER A 346 -7.79 8.07 31.62
C SER A 346 -7.63 8.59 30.20
N GLN A 347 -7.80 7.71 29.19
CA GLN A 347 -7.79 8.10 27.79
C GLN A 347 -8.80 9.21 27.46
N ALA A 348 -9.98 9.21 28.10
CA ALA A 348 -11.00 10.24 27.86
C ALA A 348 -10.53 11.62 28.35
N ASN A 349 -9.91 11.68 29.53
CA ASN A 349 -9.36 12.93 30.06
C ASN A 349 -8.15 13.39 29.22
N PHE A 350 -7.32 12.44 28.77
CA PHE A 350 -6.19 12.74 27.92
C PHE A 350 -6.65 13.28 26.56
N ASN A 351 -7.68 12.69 25.95
CA ASN A 351 -8.28 13.22 24.72
C ASN A 351 -8.88 14.62 24.91
N GLU A 352 -9.37 14.95 26.10
CA GLU A 352 -9.88 16.30 26.41
C GLU A 352 -8.74 17.33 26.53
N PHE A 353 -7.60 16.90 27.07
CA PHE A 353 -6.41 17.73 27.28
C PHE A 353 -5.54 17.87 26.03
N MET A 354 -5.03 16.75 25.51
CA MET A 354 -4.08 16.70 24.41
C MET A 354 -4.77 16.95 23.06
N ARG A 355 -6.01 16.44 22.89
CA ARG A 355 -6.81 16.41 21.65
C ARG A 355 -6.16 15.63 20.50
N GLY A 356 -4.92 15.95 20.16
CA GLY A 356 -4.16 15.33 19.09
C GLY A 356 -3.04 16.21 18.53
N ILE A 357 -2.49 15.78 17.41
CA ILE A 357 -1.51 16.50 16.60
C ILE A 357 -2.05 16.74 15.19
N HIS A 358 -1.53 17.76 14.54
CA HIS A 358 -1.77 18.11 13.14
C HIS A 358 -0.44 18.11 12.40
N LEU A 359 -0.39 17.38 11.29
CA LEU A 359 0.76 17.25 10.40
C LEU A 359 0.46 17.96 9.09
N ALA A 360 1.35 18.86 8.70
CA ALA A 360 1.32 19.53 7.41
C ALA A 360 2.71 19.45 6.77
N LEU A 361 2.74 19.14 5.47
CA LEU A 361 3.96 19.09 4.67
C LEU A 361 3.81 20.05 3.49
N THR A 362 4.84 20.83 3.23
CA THR A 362 4.94 21.74 2.09
C THR A 362 6.28 21.53 1.39
N PRO A 363 6.30 21.06 0.13
CA PRO A 363 7.55 20.91 -0.62
C PRO A 363 8.13 22.27 -1.02
N GLN A 364 9.32 22.26 -1.65
CA GLN A 364 9.87 23.47 -2.27
C GLN A 364 9.02 23.96 -3.44
N GLU A 365 9.19 25.25 -3.78
CA GLU A 365 8.50 25.86 -4.91
C GLU A 365 8.84 25.15 -6.23
N GLY A 366 7.80 24.67 -6.93
CA GLY A 366 7.94 23.97 -8.21
C GLY A 366 8.17 22.46 -8.09
N GLU A 367 8.21 21.93 -6.88
CA GLU A 367 8.24 20.49 -6.60
C GLU A 367 6.90 20.04 -6.00
N ASP A 368 6.58 18.75 -6.15
CA ASP A 368 5.54 18.09 -5.37
C ASP A 368 6.10 16.88 -4.62
N LEU A 369 5.52 16.58 -3.46
CA LEU A 369 5.90 15.46 -2.59
C LEU A 369 4.67 14.99 -1.85
N MET A 370 4.28 13.73 -2.07
CA MET A 370 3.15 13.09 -1.42
C MET A 370 3.61 11.80 -0.74
N LEU A 371 3.36 11.71 0.57
CA LEU A 371 3.64 10.54 1.40
C LEU A 371 2.35 9.77 1.69
N LEU A 372 2.40 8.46 1.53
CA LEU A 372 1.37 7.53 1.98
C LEU A 372 1.83 6.85 3.27
N LEU A 373 1.07 7.03 4.36
CA LEU A 373 1.49 6.69 5.72
C LEU A 373 0.48 5.77 6.41
N ASP A 374 0.95 4.74 7.09
CA ASP A 374 0.14 3.95 8.02
C ASP A 374 0.33 4.45 9.46
N LEU A 375 -0.60 5.29 9.90
CA LEU A 375 -0.56 5.90 11.23
C LEU A 375 -0.76 4.90 12.38
N ARG A 376 -1.13 3.64 12.10
CA ARG A 376 -1.19 2.58 13.13
C ARG A 376 0.20 2.16 13.60
N GLN A 377 1.23 2.43 12.80
CA GLN A 377 2.63 2.15 13.13
C GLN A 377 3.35 3.41 13.67
N ALA A 378 2.71 4.58 13.54
CA ALA A 378 3.25 5.85 14.01
C ALA A 378 3.09 6.00 15.53
N ASN A 379 4.15 6.46 16.19
CA ASN A 379 4.16 6.68 17.62
C ASN A 379 5.03 7.89 18.00
N ILE A 380 4.74 8.45 19.17
CA ILE A 380 5.60 9.40 19.85
C ILE A 380 6.30 8.64 20.97
N THR A 381 7.63 8.60 20.94
CA THR A 381 8.43 8.02 22.03
C THR A 381 9.06 9.17 22.82
N MET A 382 8.75 9.23 24.10
CA MET A 382 9.37 10.14 25.07
C MET A 382 10.33 9.34 25.94
N THR A 383 11.62 9.62 25.81
CA THR A 383 12.67 9.09 26.68
C THR A 383 12.92 10.12 27.79
N TYR A 384 12.85 9.69 29.04
CA TYR A 384 13.13 10.52 30.21
C TYR A 384 14.10 9.83 31.15
N THR A 385 14.86 10.63 31.89
CA THR A 385 15.77 10.18 32.92
C THR A 385 15.15 10.36 34.29
N PHE A 386 15.49 9.49 35.23
CA PHE A 386 15.10 9.59 36.63
C PHE A 386 16.18 8.98 37.52
N ASN A 387 16.32 9.48 38.74
CA ASN A 387 17.31 9.03 39.70
C ASN A 387 16.77 7.84 40.48
N SER A 388 17.61 6.83 40.70
CA SER A 388 17.35 5.74 41.65
C SER A 388 18.58 5.53 42.54
N TYR A 389 18.42 4.85 43.68
CA TYR A 389 19.53 4.57 44.59
C TYR A 389 19.95 3.11 44.51
N ASN A 390 21.22 2.88 44.21
CA ASN A 390 21.80 1.55 44.29
C ASN A 390 22.24 1.27 45.74
N THR A 391 21.49 0.39 46.42
CA THR A 391 21.73 0.03 47.82
C THR A 391 22.95 -0.86 48.06
N ASN A 392 23.68 -1.27 47.01
CA ASN A 392 24.79 -2.22 47.09
C ASN A 392 24.47 -3.53 47.86
N GLY A 393 23.17 -3.89 47.93
CA GLY A 393 22.67 -5.07 48.63
C GLY A 393 22.44 -4.88 50.14
N THR A 394 22.52 -3.66 50.68
CA THR A 394 22.36 -3.34 52.10
C THR A 394 21.27 -2.31 52.37
N ALA A 395 20.02 -2.77 52.52
CA ALA A 395 18.86 -1.90 52.76
C ALA A 395 18.88 -1.03 54.05
N ASP A 396 19.75 -1.33 55.02
CA ASP A 396 19.86 -0.61 56.30
C ASP A 396 21.14 0.26 56.43
N ASP A 397 22.03 0.22 55.43
CA ASP A 397 23.29 0.97 55.41
C ASP A 397 23.31 1.90 54.20
N VAL A 398 23.14 3.20 54.44
CA VAL A 398 23.10 4.24 53.40
C VAL A 398 24.47 4.89 53.15
N SER A 399 25.54 4.36 53.76
CA SER A 399 26.86 5.00 53.72
C SER A 399 27.65 4.74 52.44
N ASP A 400 27.24 3.73 51.67
CA ASP A 400 27.76 3.34 50.36
C ASP A 400 26.68 3.35 49.27
N ASP A 401 25.50 3.93 49.53
CA ASP A 401 24.48 4.13 48.51
C ASP A 401 24.97 5.16 47.47
N GLU A 402 24.77 4.85 46.19
CA GLU A 402 25.06 5.76 45.07
C GLU A 402 23.79 6.07 44.28
N ILE A 403 23.70 7.29 43.76
CA ILE A 403 22.62 7.73 42.87
C ILE A 403 22.96 7.27 41.46
N GLU A 404 22.06 6.52 40.85
CA GLU A 404 22.12 6.04 39.48
C GLU A 404 21.02 6.71 38.67
N THR A 405 21.41 7.46 37.64
CA THR A 405 20.45 8.03 36.69
C THR A 405 20.07 6.96 35.67
N ASN A 406 18.80 6.60 35.67
CA ASN A 406 18.22 5.60 34.79
C ASN A 406 17.41 6.27 33.69
N GLU A 407 17.21 5.57 32.58
CA GLU A 407 16.38 6.04 31.47
C GLU A 407 15.15 5.13 31.28
N ARG A 408 14.05 5.70 30.78
CA ARG A 408 12.86 4.93 30.41
C ARG A 408 12.10 5.58 29.28
N ASP A 409 11.59 4.72 28.40
CA ASP A 409 10.72 5.12 27.30
C ASP A 409 9.24 5.05 27.65
N VAL A 410 8.49 6.01 27.12
CA VAL A 410 7.02 6.04 27.14
C VAL A 410 6.54 6.26 25.72
N VAL A 411 5.77 5.29 25.20
CA VAL A 411 5.32 5.26 23.81
C VAL A 411 3.84 5.63 23.73
N PHE A 412 3.52 6.67 22.97
CA PHE A 412 2.17 7.13 22.68
C PHE A 412 1.85 6.83 21.21
N ASN A 413 0.97 5.86 20.95
CA ASN A 413 0.53 5.58 19.59
C ASN A 413 -0.41 6.68 19.09
N LEU A 414 -0.40 7.00 17.79
CA LEU A 414 -1.38 7.95 17.24
C LEU A 414 -2.78 7.29 17.17
N ILE A 415 -2.84 6.14 16.51
CA ILE A 415 -3.99 5.25 16.43
C ILE A 415 -3.49 3.81 16.54
N SER A 416 -4.38 2.85 16.81
CA SER A 416 -3.99 1.44 16.94
C SER A 416 -4.87 0.53 16.10
N GLY A 417 -4.28 -0.48 15.45
CA GLY A 417 -5.01 -1.57 14.81
C GLY A 417 -5.63 -2.53 15.83
N LEU A 418 -6.84 -3.01 15.54
CA LEU A 418 -7.52 -4.05 16.31
C LEU A 418 -7.39 -5.40 15.60
N PRO A 419 -7.43 -6.54 16.33
CA PRO A 419 -7.29 -7.87 15.74
C PRO A 419 -8.32 -8.23 14.66
N ASN A 420 -9.46 -7.53 14.63
CA ASN A 420 -10.53 -7.72 13.64
C ASN A 420 -10.40 -6.78 12.43
N GLY A 421 -9.26 -6.10 12.27
CA GLY A 421 -9.04 -5.11 11.21
C GLY A 421 -9.62 -3.72 11.51
N GLY A 422 -10.29 -3.53 12.65
CA GLY A 422 -10.76 -2.22 13.08
C GLY A 422 -9.61 -1.29 13.52
N ILE A 423 -9.91 0.00 13.69
CA ILE A 423 -8.95 1.01 14.16
C ILE A 423 -9.48 1.67 15.43
N LEU A 424 -8.68 1.66 16.50
CA LEU A 424 -8.90 2.38 17.74
C LEU A 424 -8.26 3.78 17.66
N GLY A 425 -8.96 4.80 18.16
CA GLY A 425 -8.57 6.20 18.01
C GLY A 425 -8.93 6.79 16.64
N ASN A 426 -8.99 8.10 16.52
CA ASN A 426 -9.37 8.80 15.30
C ASN A 426 -8.21 9.60 14.71
N ALA A 427 -7.98 9.42 13.42
CA ALA A 427 -7.21 10.31 12.58
C ALA A 427 -8.04 10.65 11.34
N VAL A 428 -7.84 11.84 10.79
CA VAL A 428 -8.58 12.38 9.64
C VAL A 428 -7.60 12.91 8.62
N ASN A 429 -7.79 12.53 7.36
CA ASN A 429 -7.07 13.12 6.24
C ASN A 429 -7.89 14.27 5.63
N THR A 430 -7.38 15.49 5.67
CA THR A 430 -7.93 16.61 4.91
C THR A 430 -7.32 16.59 3.51
N LEU A 431 -8.16 16.63 2.47
CA LEU A 431 -7.74 16.63 1.06
C LEU A 431 -8.32 17.86 0.36
N ASN A 432 -7.46 18.80 0.01
CA ASN A 432 -7.80 20.04 -0.64
C ASN A 432 -7.40 19.96 -2.13
N ASN A 433 -8.39 19.78 -2.99
CA ASN A 433 -8.18 19.73 -4.43
C ASN A 433 -8.33 21.12 -5.06
N GLU A 434 -7.47 21.42 -6.04
CA GLU A 434 -7.70 22.53 -6.96
C GLU A 434 -9.05 22.36 -7.69
N MET A 435 -9.66 23.47 -8.07
CA MET A 435 -10.90 23.44 -8.85
C MET A 435 -10.67 22.77 -10.21
N TYR A 436 -11.39 21.67 -10.46
CA TYR A 436 -11.28 20.97 -11.73
C TYR A 436 -11.69 21.83 -12.94
N SER A 437 -11.07 21.56 -14.08
CA SER A 437 -11.45 22.18 -15.34
C SER A 437 -12.88 21.76 -15.74
N PRO A 438 -13.62 22.58 -16.55
CA PRO A 438 -14.98 22.25 -16.96
C PRO A 438 -15.14 20.91 -17.71
N GLN A 439 -14.05 20.33 -18.25
CA GLN A 439 -14.09 19.05 -18.96
C GLN A 439 -14.15 17.84 -18.02
N VAL A 440 -13.72 18.02 -16.77
CA VAL A 440 -13.66 16.96 -15.74
C VAL A 440 -14.98 16.87 -14.97
N LEU A 441 -15.77 17.95 -14.96
CA LEU A 441 -17.02 18.04 -14.21
C LEU A 441 -18.06 17.02 -14.65
N ASP A 442 -19.02 16.76 -13.76
CA ASP A 442 -20.20 15.92 -14.00
C ASP A 442 -20.82 16.15 -15.37
N ASN A 443 -21.16 15.05 -16.03
CA ASN A 443 -21.88 15.06 -17.30
C ASN A 443 -23.05 14.08 -17.29
N GLU A 444 -24.16 14.52 -17.87
CA GLU A 444 -25.38 13.74 -18.06
C GLU A 444 -25.47 13.13 -19.48
N GLU A 445 -24.52 13.48 -20.35
CA GLU A 445 -24.42 12.95 -21.72
C GLU A 445 -23.24 11.97 -21.83
N ASN A 446 -23.29 11.06 -22.80
CA ASN A 446 -22.23 10.07 -23.01
C ASN A 446 -20.85 10.75 -23.22
N ALA A 447 -19.88 10.39 -22.41
CA ALA A 447 -18.60 11.06 -22.31
C ALA A 447 -17.66 10.71 -23.48
N SER A 448 -16.96 11.72 -24.02
CA SER A 448 -15.84 11.51 -24.95
C SER A 448 -14.52 11.20 -24.24
N ARG A 449 -14.45 11.50 -22.94
CA ARG A 449 -13.34 11.20 -22.02
C ARG A 449 -13.88 10.77 -20.67
N ILE A 450 -13.25 9.77 -20.08
CA ILE A 450 -13.58 9.26 -18.76
C ILE A 450 -12.47 9.67 -17.82
N PHE A 451 -12.81 10.42 -16.77
CA PHE A 451 -11.86 10.91 -15.79
C PHE A 451 -11.97 10.07 -14.51
N LEU A 452 -10.86 9.50 -14.05
CA LEU A 452 -10.78 8.83 -12.74
C LEU A 452 -9.67 9.42 -11.89
N LYS A 453 -10.00 9.82 -10.66
CA LYS A 453 -9.04 10.26 -9.65
C LYS A 453 -9.40 9.69 -8.29
N GLY A 454 -8.40 9.23 -7.55
CA GLY A 454 -8.57 8.78 -6.16
C GLY A 454 -8.82 9.92 -5.16
N GLY A 455 -9.02 9.58 -3.90
CA GLY A 455 -9.39 10.54 -2.86
C GLY A 455 -10.80 11.13 -3.06
N ALA A 456 -10.99 12.42 -2.75
CA ALA A 456 -12.19 13.19 -3.11
C ALA A 456 -12.13 13.62 -4.60
N GLY A 457 -12.02 12.62 -5.47
CA GLY A 457 -11.68 12.77 -6.86
C GLY A 457 -12.88 12.70 -7.79
N VAL A 458 -12.71 11.91 -8.85
CA VAL A 458 -13.69 11.72 -9.92
C VAL A 458 -13.85 10.23 -10.17
N THR A 459 -15.08 9.80 -10.35
CA THR A 459 -15.47 8.41 -10.65
C THR A 459 -16.27 8.39 -11.94
N ALA A 460 -16.52 7.19 -12.47
CA ALA A 460 -17.35 7.04 -13.65
C ALA A 460 -18.50 6.07 -13.45
N ARG A 461 -19.65 6.37 -14.05
CA ARG A 461 -20.78 5.47 -14.24
C ARG A 461 -20.70 4.88 -15.63
N ILE A 462 -20.91 3.56 -15.76
CA ILE A 462 -20.94 2.85 -17.02
C ILE A 462 -22.25 2.10 -17.15
N ASN A 463 -22.97 2.36 -18.24
CA ASN A 463 -24.10 1.57 -18.69
C ASN A 463 -23.65 0.71 -19.87
N LEU A 464 -23.78 -0.61 -19.75
CA LEU A 464 -23.36 -1.54 -20.81
C LEU A 464 -24.20 -1.43 -22.07
N PHE A 465 -25.46 -1.03 -21.93
CA PHE A 465 -26.41 -0.94 -23.03
C PHE A 465 -27.24 0.33 -22.93
N GLU A 466 -27.80 0.78 -24.06
CA GLU A 466 -28.74 1.89 -24.08
C GLU A 466 -30.03 1.50 -23.35
N ALA A 467 -30.64 2.46 -22.63
CA ALA A 467 -31.79 2.23 -21.74
C ALA A 467 -33.00 1.54 -22.41
N ASN A 468 -33.12 1.58 -23.74
CA ASN A 468 -34.21 0.95 -24.49
C ASN A 468 -33.76 -0.19 -25.42
N GLU A 469 -32.46 -0.41 -25.62
CA GLU A 469 -31.94 -1.42 -26.55
C GLU A 469 -31.28 -2.61 -25.84
N GLY A 470 -30.90 -2.48 -24.56
CA GLY A 470 -30.21 -3.56 -23.84
C GLY A 470 -30.98 -4.87 -23.75
N GLU A 471 -32.31 -4.81 -23.57
CA GLU A 471 -33.16 -6.00 -23.54
C GLU A 471 -33.12 -6.74 -24.88
N SER A 472 -33.06 -6.01 -26.00
CA SER A 472 -32.98 -6.60 -27.34
C SER A 472 -31.64 -7.31 -27.62
N ILE A 473 -30.53 -6.77 -27.10
CA ILE A 473 -29.20 -7.39 -27.22
C ILE A 473 -29.16 -8.67 -26.38
N ILE A 474 -29.64 -8.63 -25.15
CA ILE A 474 -29.70 -9.81 -24.27
C ILE A 474 -30.60 -10.89 -24.87
N GLU A 475 -31.77 -10.51 -25.42
CA GLU A 475 -32.67 -11.42 -26.12
C GLU A 475 -32.02 -12.03 -27.36
N GLN A 476 -31.25 -11.26 -28.14
CA GLN A 476 -30.52 -11.76 -29.30
C GLN A 476 -29.50 -12.83 -28.87
N ILE A 477 -28.66 -12.54 -27.87
CA ILE A 477 -27.65 -13.49 -27.37
C ILE A 477 -28.31 -14.80 -26.91
N ARG A 478 -29.47 -14.71 -26.24
CA ARG A 478 -30.26 -15.88 -25.84
C ARG A 478 -30.86 -16.62 -27.03
N ALA A 479 -31.38 -15.89 -28.02
CA ALA A 479 -32.02 -16.48 -29.20
C ALA A 479 -31.03 -17.26 -30.07
N GLU A 480 -29.80 -16.75 -30.21
CA GLU A 480 -28.72 -17.39 -30.96
C GLU A 480 -27.99 -18.49 -30.15
N ASN A 481 -28.43 -18.76 -28.91
CA ASN A 481 -27.83 -19.76 -28.00
C ASN A 481 -26.31 -19.60 -27.82
N TRP A 482 -25.85 -18.36 -27.71
CA TRP A 482 -24.43 -18.09 -27.50
C TRP A 482 -23.99 -18.48 -26.10
N VAL A 483 -22.92 -19.25 -26.02
CA VAL A 483 -22.16 -19.48 -24.79
C VAL A 483 -21.07 -18.43 -24.71
N ILE A 484 -21.15 -17.53 -23.72
CA ILE A 484 -20.15 -16.47 -23.56
C ILE A 484 -18.86 -17.09 -23.01
N ASN A 485 -17.80 -17.02 -23.81
CA ASN A 485 -16.48 -17.49 -23.42
C ASN A 485 -15.77 -16.41 -22.60
N GLU A 486 -15.85 -15.16 -23.06
CA GLU A 486 -15.19 -14.02 -22.43
C GLU A 486 -15.91 -12.72 -22.80
N ALA A 487 -16.05 -11.81 -21.84
CA ALA A 487 -16.56 -10.46 -22.07
C ALA A 487 -15.65 -9.44 -21.39
N ASN A 488 -15.16 -8.45 -22.13
CA ASN A 488 -14.16 -7.50 -21.67
C ASN A 488 -14.59 -6.04 -21.92
N LEU A 489 -14.22 -5.17 -20.99
CA LEU A 489 -14.16 -3.73 -21.19
C LEU A 489 -12.70 -3.31 -21.29
N VAL A 490 -12.33 -2.66 -22.39
CA VAL A 490 -10.95 -2.21 -22.65
C VAL A 490 -10.89 -0.70 -22.52
N PHE A 491 -10.11 -0.22 -21.55
CA PHE A 491 -9.90 1.19 -21.27
C PHE A 491 -8.53 1.61 -21.79
N ASN A 492 -8.51 2.50 -22.79
CA ASN A 492 -7.25 3.03 -23.34
C ASN A 492 -6.97 4.41 -22.73
N VAL A 493 -5.76 4.60 -22.19
CA VAL A 493 -5.36 5.87 -21.58
C VAL A 493 -5.15 6.94 -22.65
N ASP A 494 -5.66 8.14 -22.40
CA ASP A 494 -5.35 9.33 -23.19
C ASP A 494 -4.10 10.03 -22.64
N ALA A 495 -2.94 9.55 -23.10
CA ALA A 495 -1.63 10.07 -22.69
C ALA A 495 -1.47 11.59 -22.91
N SER A 496 -2.25 12.18 -23.83
CA SER A 496 -2.21 13.63 -24.07
C SER A 496 -2.80 14.46 -22.93
N LEU A 497 -3.61 13.85 -22.06
CA LEU A 497 -4.22 14.47 -20.89
C LEU A 497 -3.58 14.02 -19.58
N THR A 498 -3.10 12.78 -19.50
CA THR A 498 -2.42 12.28 -18.28
C THR A 498 -0.98 12.76 -18.16
N GLY A 499 -0.32 13.10 -19.27
CA GLY A 499 1.10 13.48 -19.25
C GLY A 499 2.00 12.32 -18.81
N ASP A 500 3.05 12.64 -18.05
CA ASP A 500 4.04 11.69 -17.54
C ASP A 500 3.65 11.07 -16.17
N ASN A 501 2.40 11.23 -15.75
CA ASN A 501 1.91 10.75 -14.46
C ASN A 501 1.93 9.23 -14.37
N ILE A 502 2.20 8.71 -13.18
CA ILE A 502 2.10 7.27 -12.89
C ILE A 502 0.68 6.79 -13.14
N ALA A 503 0.57 5.76 -13.97
CA ALA A 503 -0.69 5.09 -14.22
C ALA A 503 -1.13 4.34 -12.94
N PRO A 504 -2.39 4.53 -12.47
CA PRO A 504 -2.91 3.78 -11.34
C PRO A 504 -2.77 2.27 -11.54
N PRO A 505 -2.47 1.48 -10.50
CA PRO A 505 -2.11 0.08 -10.67
C PRO A 505 -3.28 -0.78 -11.19
N ARG A 506 -4.52 -0.43 -10.82
CA ARG A 506 -5.68 -1.26 -11.11
C ARG A 506 -7.01 -0.51 -11.11
N LEU A 507 -7.92 -0.93 -11.98
CA LEU A 507 -9.32 -0.51 -12.00
C LEU A 507 -10.21 -1.44 -11.20
N TYR A 508 -11.30 -0.89 -10.65
CA TYR A 508 -12.34 -1.66 -9.99
C TYR A 508 -13.72 -1.24 -10.50
N LEU A 509 -14.47 -2.23 -10.97
CA LEU A 509 -15.86 -2.12 -11.39
C LEU A 509 -16.75 -2.86 -10.40
N TYR A 510 -17.84 -2.19 -10.03
CA TYR A 510 -18.81 -2.72 -9.09
C TYR A 510 -20.23 -2.37 -9.52
N ASN A 511 -21.21 -3.09 -8.99
CA ASN A 511 -22.62 -2.78 -9.18
C ASN A 511 -23.00 -1.60 -8.26
N MET A 512 -23.42 -0.47 -8.82
CA MET A 512 -23.74 0.72 -8.02
C MET A 512 -24.99 0.59 -7.15
N GLU A 513 -25.91 -0.31 -7.51
CA GLU A 513 -27.14 -0.53 -6.75
C GLU A 513 -26.90 -1.38 -5.50
N THR A 514 -25.90 -2.28 -5.55
CA THR A 514 -25.63 -3.24 -4.46
C THR A 514 -24.28 -3.03 -3.77
N GLY A 515 -23.35 -2.30 -4.37
CA GLY A 515 -21.96 -2.17 -3.91
C GLY A 515 -21.08 -3.41 -4.18
N SER A 516 -21.63 -4.46 -4.77
CA SER A 516 -20.95 -5.76 -4.93
C SER A 516 -19.96 -5.75 -6.11
N PRO A 517 -18.86 -6.53 -6.03
CA PRO A 517 -17.97 -6.76 -7.16
C PRO A 517 -18.68 -7.47 -8.31
N LEU A 518 -18.18 -7.29 -9.54
CA LEU A 518 -18.70 -7.97 -10.74
C LEU A 518 -18.11 -9.36 -10.95
N TYR A 519 -16.92 -9.62 -10.40
CA TYR A 519 -16.28 -10.93 -10.45
C TYR A 519 -16.84 -11.86 -9.36
N ASN A 520 -16.69 -13.17 -9.56
CA ASN A 520 -17.00 -14.17 -8.56
C ASN A 520 -15.72 -14.59 -7.80
N PRO A 521 -15.56 -14.22 -6.51
CA PRO A 521 -14.36 -14.55 -5.74
C PRO A 521 -14.04 -16.04 -5.65
N LEU A 522 -15.03 -16.93 -5.82
CA LEU A 522 -14.85 -18.38 -5.76
C LEU A 522 -14.16 -18.97 -6.99
N THR A 523 -14.14 -18.24 -8.10
CA THR A 523 -13.56 -18.68 -9.37
C THR A 523 -12.32 -17.89 -9.75
N GLU A 524 -11.84 -17.02 -8.86
CA GLU A 524 -10.68 -16.18 -9.10
C GLU A 524 -9.37 -16.94 -8.92
N GLN A 525 -8.35 -16.51 -9.67
CA GLN A 525 -7.02 -17.09 -9.61
C GLN A 525 -6.04 -16.11 -8.99
N ASN A 526 -5.24 -16.62 -8.06
CA ASN A 526 -4.17 -15.89 -7.41
C ASN A 526 -2.86 -16.67 -7.63
N THR A 527 -1.80 -15.97 -8.03
CA THR A 527 -0.45 -16.52 -8.23
C THR A 527 0.56 -15.96 -7.25
N ALA A 528 0.27 -14.83 -6.62
CA ALA A 528 1.09 -14.22 -5.59
C ALA A 528 0.24 -13.36 -4.64
N GLU A 529 0.73 -13.16 -3.42
CA GLU A 529 0.15 -12.31 -2.38
C GLU A 529 0.54 -10.82 -2.58
N ASN A 530 0.47 -10.32 -3.82
CA ASN A 530 0.71 -8.92 -4.14
C ASN A 530 -0.39 -8.38 -5.07
N ILE A 531 -0.49 -7.07 -5.21
CA ILE A 531 -1.61 -6.39 -5.90
C ILE A 531 -1.80 -6.82 -7.36
N PHE A 532 -0.74 -7.32 -8.02
CA PHE A 532 -0.74 -7.80 -9.40
C PHE A 532 -0.91 -9.32 -9.52
N GLY A 533 -0.73 -10.06 -8.42
CA GLY A 533 -0.85 -11.52 -8.37
C GLY A 533 -2.23 -12.03 -7.94
N LEU A 534 -3.18 -11.14 -7.65
CA LEU A 534 -4.50 -11.47 -7.11
C LEU A 534 -5.62 -11.20 -8.12
N PHE A 535 -6.71 -11.97 -8.07
CA PHE A 535 -7.91 -11.82 -8.91
C PHE A 535 -7.60 -11.73 -10.41
N LEU A 536 -6.74 -12.63 -10.91
CA LEU A 536 -6.24 -12.59 -12.28
C LEU A 536 -7.32 -12.89 -13.33
N ASN A 537 -8.46 -13.47 -12.93
CA ASN A 537 -9.55 -13.69 -13.89
C ASN A 537 -10.32 -12.39 -14.14
N TYR A 538 -10.51 -11.56 -13.12
CA TYR A 538 -11.08 -10.22 -13.25
C TYR A 538 -10.16 -9.24 -13.99
N ASP A 539 -8.85 -9.39 -13.79
CA ASP A 539 -7.80 -8.53 -14.36
C ASP A 539 -7.97 -7.06 -13.91
N GLY A 540 -8.10 -6.10 -14.83
CA GLY A 540 -8.14 -4.67 -14.55
C GLY A 540 -6.78 -4.08 -14.16
N ILE A 541 -5.68 -4.82 -14.33
CA ILE A 541 -4.32 -4.38 -14.04
C ILE A 541 -3.83 -3.46 -15.17
N VAL A 542 -2.98 -2.49 -14.83
CA VAL A 542 -2.32 -1.64 -15.81
C VAL A 542 -1.43 -2.46 -16.76
N GLU A 543 -1.60 -2.26 -18.06
CA GLU A 543 -0.76 -2.86 -19.09
C GLU A 543 -0.15 -1.77 -19.97
N THR A 544 1.12 -1.93 -20.32
CA THR A 544 1.79 -1.10 -21.34
C THR A 544 2.12 -1.98 -22.53
N ASP A 545 1.69 -1.58 -23.73
CA ASP A 545 2.01 -2.31 -24.96
C ASP A 545 3.43 -1.99 -25.48
N ASP A 546 3.88 -2.74 -26.49
CA ASP A 546 5.21 -2.58 -27.10
C ASP A 546 5.47 -1.17 -27.66
N ASP A 547 4.41 -0.42 -27.97
CA ASP A 547 4.46 0.95 -28.48
C ASP A 547 4.41 2.01 -27.35
N GLY A 548 4.34 1.58 -26.08
CA GLY A 548 4.28 2.43 -24.90
C GLY A 548 2.88 2.98 -24.58
N ASN A 549 1.82 2.47 -25.22
CA ASN A 549 0.45 2.86 -24.87
C ASN A 549 0.00 2.11 -23.62
N VAL A 550 -0.57 2.86 -22.67
CA VAL A 550 -1.14 2.30 -21.45
C VAL A 550 -2.62 1.96 -21.66
N LYS A 551 -3.04 0.79 -21.19
CA LYS A 551 -4.43 0.32 -21.22
C LYS A 551 -4.75 -0.55 -20.01
N TYR A 552 -6.04 -0.82 -19.83
CA TYR A 552 -6.56 -1.74 -18.82
C TYR A 552 -7.64 -2.62 -19.45
N THR A 553 -7.61 -3.91 -19.16
CA THR A 553 -8.64 -4.85 -19.59
C THR A 553 -9.39 -5.35 -18.36
N VAL A 554 -10.67 -5.06 -18.25
CA VAL A 554 -11.51 -5.58 -17.16
C VAL A 554 -12.40 -6.68 -17.71
N ARG A 555 -12.27 -7.89 -17.18
CA ARG A 555 -13.12 -9.01 -17.55
C ARG A 555 -14.41 -9.00 -16.74
N ILE A 556 -15.55 -8.98 -17.44
CA ILE A 556 -16.91 -8.98 -16.88
C ILE A 556 -17.73 -10.20 -17.33
N THR A 557 -17.07 -11.28 -17.75
CA THR A 557 -17.70 -12.52 -18.22
C THR A 557 -18.74 -13.08 -17.25
N ASP A 558 -18.41 -13.13 -15.96
CA ASP A 558 -19.33 -13.63 -14.93
C ASP A 558 -20.59 -12.76 -14.85
N TYR A 559 -20.43 -11.44 -14.82
CA TYR A 559 -21.54 -10.50 -14.80
C TYR A 559 -22.47 -10.63 -16.02
N ILE A 560 -21.88 -10.71 -17.22
CA ILE A 560 -22.63 -10.94 -18.47
C ILE A 560 -23.38 -12.28 -18.43
N ASN A 561 -22.76 -13.33 -17.90
CA ASN A 561 -23.41 -14.63 -17.71
C ASN A 561 -24.56 -14.57 -16.69
N GLU A 562 -24.45 -13.81 -15.60
CA GLU A 562 -25.56 -13.62 -14.65
C GLU A 562 -26.76 -12.95 -15.34
N ILE A 563 -26.53 -11.93 -16.17
CA ILE A 563 -27.59 -11.25 -16.93
C ILE A 563 -28.23 -12.20 -17.95
N ILE A 564 -27.43 -12.92 -18.74
CA ILE A 564 -27.93 -13.75 -19.84
C ILE A 564 -28.55 -15.04 -19.33
N VAL A 565 -27.86 -15.76 -18.45
CA VAL A 565 -28.22 -17.12 -18.02
C VAL A 565 -29.14 -17.11 -16.80
N ARG A 566 -28.93 -16.19 -15.86
CA ARG A 566 -29.70 -16.13 -14.60
C ARG A 566 -30.75 -15.02 -14.55
N GLU A 567 -30.90 -14.27 -15.65
CA GLU A 567 -31.83 -13.16 -15.77
C GLU A 567 -31.64 -12.08 -14.69
N ALA A 568 -30.39 -11.87 -14.28
CA ALA A 568 -30.05 -10.77 -13.37
C ALA A 568 -30.35 -9.41 -14.02
N ALA A 569 -30.64 -8.42 -13.19
CA ALA A 569 -30.85 -7.05 -13.65
C ALA A 569 -29.55 -6.47 -14.23
N ASN A 570 -29.67 -5.79 -15.38
CA ASN A 570 -28.60 -4.95 -15.91
C ASN A 570 -28.58 -3.63 -15.13
N SER A 571 -27.69 -3.56 -14.14
CA SER A 571 -27.52 -2.41 -13.25
C SER A 571 -26.47 -1.44 -13.81
N THR A 572 -26.53 -0.19 -13.39
CA THR A 572 -25.44 0.77 -13.62
C THR A 572 -24.17 0.30 -12.91
N LEU A 573 -23.04 0.35 -13.62
CA LEU A 573 -21.74 -0.02 -13.09
C LEU A 573 -20.98 1.23 -12.63
N GLY A 574 -20.31 1.13 -11.50
CA GLY A 574 -19.41 2.17 -11.01
C GLY A 574 -17.98 1.76 -11.32
N LEU A 575 -17.18 2.69 -11.82
CA LEU A 575 -15.77 2.53 -12.11
C LEU A 575 -14.96 3.49 -11.22
N VAL A 576 -14.03 2.90 -10.47
CA VAL A 576 -13.11 3.59 -9.57
C VAL A 576 -11.70 3.00 -9.66
N LEU A 577 -10.73 3.68 -9.05
CA LEU A 577 -9.37 3.15 -8.87
C LEU A 577 -9.32 2.23 -7.64
N THR A 578 -8.41 1.26 -7.64
CA THR A 578 -8.12 0.45 -6.45
C THR A 578 -6.63 0.24 -6.27
N THR A 579 -6.13 0.39 -5.04
CA THR A 579 -4.76 0.02 -4.67
C THR A 579 -4.68 -1.42 -4.18
N ASN A 580 -5.77 -1.95 -3.62
CA ASN A 580 -5.92 -3.36 -3.28
C ASN A 580 -7.36 -3.82 -3.54
N ILE A 581 -7.54 -4.74 -4.49
CA ILE A 581 -8.85 -5.27 -4.87
C ILE A 581 -9.48 -6.19 -3.81
N GLU A 582 -8.73 -6.64 -2.80
CA GLU A 582 -9.28 -7.36 -1.66
C GLU A 582 -9.98 -6.42 -0.67
N ALA A 583 -9.60 -5.15 -0.66
CA ALA A 583 -10.06 -4.15 0.31
C ALA A 583 -11.17 -3.25 -0.26
N VAL A 584 -12.18 -3.85 -0.90
CA VAL A 584 -13.29 -3.13 -1.58
C VAL A 584 -14.49 -2.80 -0.67
N GLY A 585 -14.25 -2.65 0.63
CA GLY A 585 -15.28 -2.22 1.58
C GLY A 585 -15.87 -0.86 1.18
N LEU A 586 -17.12 -0.59 1.52
CA LEU A 586 -17.78 0.66 1.18
C LEU A 586 -17.51 1.75 2.22
N ALA A 587 -17.42 2.99 1.77
CA ALA A 587 -17.36 4.19 2.59
C ALA A 587 -18.32 5.26 2.05
N ASN A 588 -18.89 6.04 2.98
CA ASN A 588 -19.76 7.15 2.64
C ASN A 588 -18.96 8.24 1.89
N ALA A 589 -19.59 8.79 0.85
CA ALA A 589 -19.14 9.92 0.07
C ALA A 589 -20.30 10.88 -0.21
N ILE A 590 -19.96 12.15 -0.39
CA ILE A 590 -20.89 13.23 -0.73
C ILE A 590 -20.67 13.58 -2.21
N LEU A 591 -21.72 13.46 -3.00
CA LEU A 591 -21.81 13.93 -4.38
C LEU A 591 -22.82 15.08 -4.45
N GLU A 592 -22.88 15.79 -5.58
CA GLU A 592 -23.88 16.85 -5.82
C GLU A 592 -25.32 16.36 -5.61
N GLU A 593 -25.59 15.09 -5.97
CA GLU A 593 -26.90 14.44 -5.85
C GLU A 593 -27.25 14.02 -4.40
N GLY A 594 -26.26 13.98 -3.50
CA GLY A 594 -26.41 13.57 -2.10
C GLY A 594 -25.35 12.57 -1.63
N GLU A 595 -25.58 11.97 -0.46
CA GLU A 595 -24.71 10.93 0.10
C GLU A 595 -24.90 9.59 -0.61
N VAL A 596 -23.78 8.89 -0.87
CA VAL A 596 -23.74 7.58 -1.50
C VAL A 596 -22.55 6.78 -0.95
N ASP A 597 -22.69 5.46 -0.92
CA ASP A 597 -21.60 4.55 -0.60
C ASP A 597 -20.75 4.23 -1.85
N ILE A 598 -19.44 4.42 -1.74
CA ILE A 598 -18.46 4.08 -2.79
C ILE A 598 -17.39 3.14 -2.23
N PRO A 599 -16.68 2.37 -3.08
CA PRO A 599 -15.57 1.55 -2.63
C PRO A 599 -14.46 2.39 -1.98
N ALA A 600 -14.18 2.14 -0.70
CA ALA A 600 -13.22 2.89 0.10
C ALA A 600 -11.79 2.83 -0.45
N THR A 601 -11.42 1.76 -1.18
CA THR A 601 -10.10 1.62 -1.82
C THR A 601 -9.75 2.80 -2.74
N SER A 602 -10.75 3.44 -3.37
CA SER A 602 -10.49 4.56 -4.27
C SER A 602 -10.06 5.82 -3.53
N THR A 603 -10.33 5.93 -2.22
CA THR A 603 -9.99 7.11 -1.42
C THR A 603 -8.54 7.09 -0.93
N LEU A 604 -7.85 5.95 -1.08
CA LEU A 604 -6.52 5.71 -0.52
C LEU A 604 -5.35 6.10 -1.44
N THR A 605 -5.63 6.53 -2.67
CA THR A 605 -4.60 6.89 -3.66
C THR A 605 -4.74 8.35 -4.11
N PRO A 606 -3.62 9.07 -4.32
CA PRO A 606 -3.63 10.39 -4.94
C PRO A 606 -3.72 10.33 -6.47
N LEU A 607 -3.45 9.15 -7.04
CA LEU A 607 -3.28 8.94 -8.47
C LEU A 607 -4.58 9.19 -9.26
N GLY A 608 -4.41 9.52 -10.54
CA GLY A 608 -5.48 9.72 -11.48
C GLY A 608 -5.10 9.25 -12.88
N THR A 609 -6.10 9.08 -13.73
CA THR A 609 -5.90 8.74 -15.15
C THR A 609 -7.11 9.14 -15.97
N VAL A 610 -6.90 9.35 -17.27
CA VAL A 610 -7.93 9.74 -18.23
C VAL A 610 -8.01 8.71 -19.32
N PHE A 611 -9.21 8.22 -19.60
CA PHE A 611 -9.47 7.28 -20.69
C PHE A 611 -10.20 7.93 -21.85
N TYR A 612 -10.00 7.36 -23.04
CA TYR A 612 -10.91 7.57 -24.16
C TYR A 612 -12.31 7.05 -23.79
N GLY A 613 -13.29 7.96 -23.78
CA GLY A 613 -14.69 7.61 -23.54
C GLY A 613 -15.35 6.97 -24.75
N SER A 614 -16.65 6.74 -24.67
CA SER A 614 -17.40 6.07 -25.74
C SER A 614 -17.84 7.00 -26.85
N ASN A 615 -18.03 8.29 -26.56
CA ASN A 615 -18.54 9.28 -27.51
C ASN A 615 -17.41 9.94 -28.31
N ILE A 616 -16.70 9.14 -29.10
CA ILE A 616 -15.63 9.60 -30.00
C ILE A 616 -16.14 9.57 -31.44
N PRO A 617 -16.04 10.66 -32.23
CA PRO A 617 -16.47 10.66 -33.63
C PRO A 617 -15.66 9.70 -34.51
N GLU A 618 -16.30 9.04 -35.48
CA GLU A 618 -15.62 8.15 -36.47
C GLU A 618 -14.48 8.83 -37.24
N SER A 619 -14.50 10.16 -37.35
CA SER A 619 -13.44 10.93 -38.01
C SER A 619 -12.20 11.16 -37.13
N ASP A 620 -12.26 10.85 -35.84
CA ASP A 620 -11.14 11.02 -34.91
C ASP A 620 -10.10 9.90 -35.12
N PRO A 621 -8.79 10.22 -35.19
CA PRO A 621 -7.75 9.19 -35.31
C PRO A 621 -7.73 8.19 -34.14
N ASN A 622 -8.30 8.54 -32.99
CA ASN A 622 -8.39 7.67 -31.81
C ASN A 622 -9.75 6.96 -31.69
N PHE A 623 -10.58 6.95 -32.73
CA PHE A 623 -11.90 6.30 -32.71
C PHE A 623 -11.85 4.83 -32.28
N ASP A 624 -10.76 4.11 -32.61
CA ASP A 624 -10.59 2.71 -32.23
C ASP A 624 -10.22 2.53 -30.76
N LYS A 625 -9.71 3.57 -30.09
CA LYS A 625 -9.35 3.58 -28.67
C LYS A 625 -10.55 3.83 -27.73
N ARG A 626 -11.73 4.16 -28.27
CA ARG A 626 -12.95 4.38 -27.47
C ARG A 626 -13.30 3.16 -26.62
N LEU A 627 -13.93 3.38 -25.48
CA LEU A 627 -14.44 2.31 -24.63
C LEU A 627 -15.52 1.48 -25.36
N LYS A 628 -15.40 0.15 -25.33
CA LYS A 628 -16.32 -0.81 -25.95
C LYS A 628 -16.48 -2.05 -25.08
N LEU A 629 -17.62 -2.73 -25.22
CA LEU A 629 -17.84 -4.07 -24.70
C LEU A 629 -17.51 -5.09 -25.78
N GLU A 630 -16.51 -5.92 -25.52
CA GLU A 630 -16.10 -7.00 -26.42
C GLU A 630 -16.59 -8.34 -25.89
N ILE A 631 -17.41 -9.07 -26.65
CA ILE A 631 -17.95 -10.37 -26.27
C ILE A 631 -17.43 -11.45 -27.22
N SER A 632 -16.66 -12.39 -26.69
CA SER A 632 -16.25 -13.61 -27.39
C SER A 632 -17.21 -14.75 -26.99
N TYR A 633 -17.78 -15.42 -27.98
CA TYR A 633 -18.80 -16.45 -27.75
C TYR A 633 -18.57 -17.71 -28.59
N THR A 634 -19.20 -18.79 -28.15
CA THR A 634 -19.36 -20.03 -28.89
C THR A 634 -20.84 -20.24 -29.19
N GLU A 635 -21.18 -20.33 -30.47
CA GLU A 635 -22.52 -20.65 -30.95
C GLU A 635 -22.62 -22.16 -31.22
N ILE A 636 -23.75 -22.76 -30.86
CA ILE A 636 -24.03 -24.18 -31.07
C ILE A 636 -24.91 -24.33 -32.31
N ASN A 637 -24.39 -25.01 -33.34
CA ASN A 637 -25.04 -25.16 -34.66
C ASN A 637 -26.12 -26.24 -34.73
#